data_AF-A0A0M9AKA0-F1
#
_entry.id   AF-A0A0M9AKA0-F1
#
_cell.length_a   1.000
_cell.length_b   1.000
_cell.length_c   1.000
_cell.angle_alpha   90.00
_cell.angle_beta   90.00
_cell.angle_gamma   90.00
#
_symmetry.space_group_name_H-M   'P 1'
#
loop_
_entity.id
_entity.type
_entity.pdbx_description
1 polymer ?
#
loop_
_entity_poly.entity_id
_entity_poly.type
_entity_poly.pdbx_seq_one_letter_code
_entity_poly.pdbx_strand_id
1 'polypeptide(L)'
;MARITGSYPDDLDLLIEGAVEAGVFGGKSDALREFVREYFEDHENERIAAAVALYERERITLGDAARLADVDRWTMRDILREHGVELRLGLVDEDDAAYEVEAASELEFDDEDSGNEGSSAK
;
A
#
# COMPACT_ATOMS: atom_id res chain seq x y z
N MET A 1 0.67 -5.13 -12.88
CA MET A 1 1.27 -4.01 -12.14
C MET A 1 0.32 -2.83 -12.24
N ALA A 2 0.10 -2.08 -11.16
CA ALA A 2 -0.78 -0.91 -11.20
C ALA A 2 -0.25 0.12 -12.21
N ARG A 3 -1.13 0.62 -13.09
CA ARG A 3 -0.79 1.67 -14.04
C ARG A 3 -1.27 2.99 -13.45
N ILE A 4 -0.35 3.93 -13.29
CA ILE A 4 -0.68 5.29 -12.85
C ILE A 4 -0.63 6.23 -14.05
N THR A 5 -1.63 7.08 -14.17
CA THR A 5 -1.64 8.22 -15.10
C THR A 5 -1.51 9.47 -14.25
N GLY A 6 -0.46 10.25 -14.50
CA GLY A 6 -0.18 11.49 -13.78
C GLY A 6 0.22 12.58 -14.76
N SER A 7 -0.01 13.83 -14.36
CA SER A 7 0.53 15.01 -15.03
C SER A 7 1.68 15.54 -14.20
N TYR A 8 2.75 15.92 -14.88
CA TYR A 8 3.92 16.56 -14.29
C TYR A 8 4.09 17.93 -14.93
N PRO A 9 4.72 18.89 -14.22
CA PRO A 9 5.28 20.08 -14.85
C PRO A 9 6.10 19.75 -16.10
N ASP A 10 5.98 20.59 -17.14
CA ASP A 10 6.58 20.34 -18.46
C ASP A 10 8.11 20.14 -18.39
N ASP A 11 8.78 20.86 -17.50
CA ASP A 11 10.22 20.75 -17.27
C ASP A 11 10.62 19.38 -16.70
N LEU A 12 9.82 18.81 -15.80
CA LEU A 12 10.06 17.47 -15.28
C LEU A 12 9.82 16.39 -16.34
N ASP A 13 8.80 16.54 -17.19
CA ASP A 13 8.58 15.59 -18.29
C ASP A 13 9.75 15.59 -19.27
N LEU A 14 10.27 16.76 -19.64
CA LEU A 14 11.45 16.89 -20.50
C LEU A 14 12.71 16.27 -19.89
N LEU A 15 12.91 16.41 -18.57
CA LEU A 15 14.04 15.79 -17.88
C LEU A 15 13.91 14.26 -17.87
N ILE A 16 12.71 13.73 -17.64
CA ILE A 16 12.45 12.28 -17.68
C ILE A 16 12.67 11.73 -19.09
N GLU A 17 12.17 12.42 -20.11
CA GLU A 17 12.37 12.05 -21.51
C GLU A 17 13.86 12.01 -21.87
N GLY A 18 14.59 13.07 -21.56
CA GLY A 18 16.03 13.15 -21.82
C GLY A 18 16.82 12.04 -21.10
N ALA A 19 16.45 11.69 -19.86
CA ALA A 19 17.10 10.60 -19.13
C ALA A 19 16.86 9.22 -19.76
N VAL A 20 15.65 8.99 -20.30
CA VAL A 20 15.34 7.76 -21.04
C VAL A 20 16.10 7.72 -22.36
N GLU A 21 16.12 8.82 -23.13
CA GLU A 21 16.86 8.89 -24.40
C GLU A 21 18.38 8.71 -24.22
N ALA A 22 18.92 9.20 -23.10
CA ALA A 22 20.32 9.02 -22.72
C ALA A 22 20.63 7.59 -22.22
N GLY A 23 19.62 6.73 -22.06
CA GLY A 23 19.77 5.34 -21.60
C GLY A 23 20.02 5.21 -20.09
N VAL A 24 19.73 6.25 -19.30
CA VAL A 24 19.84 6.19 -17.82
C VAL A 24 18.75 5.28 -17.25
N PHE A 25 17.54 5.33 -17.83
CA PHE A 25 16.40 4.51 -17.44
C PHE A 25 15.83 3.74 -18.64
N GLY A 26 15.26 2.56 -18.38
CA GLY A 26 14.63 1.75 -19.42
C GLY A 26 13.33 2.34 -19.98
N GLY A 27 12.78 3.36 -19.31
CA GLY A 27 11.58 4.09 -19.73
C GLY A 27 11.03 4.98 -18.60
N LYS A 28 9.98 5.76 -18.89
CA LYS A 28 9.39 6.71 -17.91
C LYS A 28 8.93 6.02 -16.60
N SER A 29 8.35 4.82 -16.71
CA SER A 29 7.90 4.05 -15.53
C SER A 29 9.04 3.53 -14.67
N ASP A 30 10.20 3.27 -15.29
CA ASP A 30 11.42 2.84 -14.60
C ASP A 30 12.02 4.01 -13.83
N ALA A 31 12.16 5.16 -14.51
CA ALA A 31 12.60 6.42 -13.90
C ALA A 31 11.74 6.79 -12.68
N LEU A 32 10.42 6.75 -12.81
CA LEU A 32 9.51 7.06 -11.71
C LEU A 32 9.66 6.10 -10.52
N ARG A 33 9.84 4.80 -10.80
CA ARG A 33 10.05 3.81 -9.73
C ARG A 33 11.33 4.12 -8.96
N GLU A 34 12.39 4.49 -9.68
CA GLU A 34 13.67 4.80 -9.07
C GLU A 34 13.61 6.09 -8.25
N PHE A 35 12.98 7.15 -8.77
CA PHE A 35 12.82 8.40 -8.01
C PHE A 35 12.00 8.21 -6.73
N VAL A 36 10.92 7.45 -6.79
CA VAL A 36 10.11 7.18 -5.59
C VAL A 36 10.89 6.33 -4.59
N ARG A 37 11.69 5.36 -5.06
CA ARG A 37 12.56 4.56 -4.20
C ARG A 37 13.59 5.44 -3.50
N GLU A 38 14.37 6.20 -4.27
CA GLU A 38 15.42 7.09 -3.76
C GLU A 38 14.85 8.09 -2.76
N TYR A 39 13.71 8.70 -3.08
CA TYR A 39 13.02 9.61 -2.16
C TYR A 39 12.76 8.97 -0.79
N PHE A 40 12.12 7.79 -0.74
CA PHE A 40 11.81 7.13 0.54
C PHE A 40 13.01 6.42 1.20
N GLU A 41 14.11 6.20 0.48
CA GLU A 41 15.37 5.74 1.07
C GLU A 41 16.03 6.87 1.89
N ASP A 42 15.97 8.11 1.41
CA ASP A 42 16.55 9.27 2.08
C ASP A 42 15.59 9.97 3.08
N HIS A 43 14.28 9.66 3.02
CA HIS A 43 13.23 10.33 3.78
C HIS A 43 12.47 9.33 4.67
N GLU A 44 13.15 8.81 5.69
CA GLU A 44 12.61 7.79 6.61
C GLU A 44 11.32 8.27 7.32
N ASN A 45 11.27 9.52 7.77
CA ASN A 45 10.11 10.06 8.48
C ASN A 45 8.88 10.12 7.57
N GLU A 46 9.04 10.51 6.31
CA GLU A 46 7.99 10.56 5.30
C GLU A 46 7.53 9.16 4.91
N ARG A 47 8.46 8.19 4.85
CA ARG A 47 8.13 6.77 4.67
C ARG A 47 7.27 6.24 5.81
N ILE A 48 7.66 6.53 7.06
CA ILE A 48 6.88 6.18 8.25
C ILE A 48 5.51 6.87 8.21
N ALA A 49 5.45 8.16 7.92
CA ALA A 49 4.20 8.90 7.83
C ALA A 49 3.25 8.30 6.77
N ALA A 50 3.77 7.88 5.62
CA ALA A 50 2.99 7.19 4.59
C ALA A 50 2.43 5.84 5.11
N ALA A 51 3.23 5.05 5.82
CA ALA A 51 2.79 3.79 6.41
C ALA A 51 1.72 3.99 7.50
N VAL A 52 1.91 4.97 8.39
CA VAL A 52 0.94 5.34 9.43
C VAL A 52 -0.40 5.74 8.78
N ALA A 53 -0.35 6.60 7.76
CA ALA A 53 -1.55 7.11 7.12
C ALA A 53 -2.32 6.04 6.31
N LEU A 54 -1.63 4.99 5.85
CA LEU A 54 -2.28 3.82 5.23
C LEU A 54 -2.92 2.91 6.27
N TYR A 55 -2.28 2.71 7.43
CA TYR A 55 -2.81 1.91 8.53
C TYR A 55 -4.05 2.57 9.14
N GLU A 56 -3.98 3.87 9.44
CA GLU A 56 -5.08 4.66 10.01
C GLU A 56 -6.33 4.62 9.12
N ARG A 57 -6.15 4.61 7.79
CA ARG A 57 -7.24 4.47 6.81
C ARG A 57 -7.64 3.02 6.53
N GLU A 58 -7.14 2.09 7.33
CA GLU A 58 -7.50 0.68 7.28
C GLU A 58 -7.19 0.02 5.92
N ARG A 59 -6.25 0.60 5.15
CA ARG A 59 -5.87 0.12 3.82
C ARG A 59 -4.87 -1.02 3.88
N ILE A 60 -4.14 -1.13 5.00
CA ILE A 60 -3.08 -2.10 5.21
C ILE A 60 -3.10 -2.62 6.64
N THR A 61 -2.53 -3.80 6.85
CA THR A 61 -2.37 -4.40 8.18
C THR A 61 -1.21 -3.76 8.97
N LEU A 62 -1.13 -4.01 10.27
CA LEU A 62 0.03 -3.62 11.09
C LEU A 62 1.34 -4.18 10.53
N GLY A 63 1.32 -5.42 10.02
CA GLY A 63 2.49 -6.06 9.44
C GLY A 63 2.94 -5.39 8.14
N ASP A 64 1.98 -4.98 7.29
CA ASP A 64 2.27 -4.21 6.10
C ASP A 64 2.81 -2.82 6.41
N ALA A 65 2.24 -2.15 7.43
CA ALA A 65 2.74 -0.85 7.87
C ALA A 65 4.19 -0.96 8.35
N ALA A 66 4.50 -1.95 9.18
CA ALA A 66 5.86 -2.22 9.65
C ALA A 66 6.84 -2.47 8.48
N ARG A 67 6.42 -3.29 7.51
CA ARG A 67 7.21 -3.58 6.30
C ARG A 67 7.45 -2.34 5.45
N LEU A 68 6.44 -1.47 5.27
CA LEU A 68 6.58 -0.23 4.49
C LEU A 68 7.44 0.81 5.19
N ALA A 69 7.36 0.87 6.53
CA ALA A 69 8.20 1.74 7.36
C ALA A 69 9.64 1.23 7.53
N ASP A 70 9.93 -0.01 7.12
CA ASP A 70 11.21 -0.71 7.32
C ASP A 70 11.57 -0.91 8.81
N VAL A 71 10.57 -1.29 9.61
CA VAL A 71 10.74 -1.57 11.04
C VAL A 71 10.10 -2.91 11.40
N ASP A 72 10.44 -3.44 12.56
CA ASP A 72 9.75 -4.61 13.07
C ASP A 72 8.34 -4.25 13.62
N ARG A 73 7.48 -5.26 13.75
CA ARG A 73 6.08 -5.08 14.19
C ARG A 73 5.93 -4.43 15.57
N TRP A 74 6.91 -4.58 16.46
CA TRP A 74 6.83 -4.02 17.81
C TRP A 74 7.18 -2.54 17.78
N THR A 75 8.22 -2.17 17.03
CA THR A 75 8.57 -0.77 16.79
C THR A 75 7.43 -0.03 16.10
N MET A 76 6.79 -0.63 15.09
CA MET A 76 5.64 -0.01 14.41
C MET A 76 4.48 0.27 15.37
N ARG A 77 4.26 -0.62 16.36
CA ARG A 77 3.23 -0.43 17.38
C ARG A 77 3.47 0.84 18.21
N ASP A 78 4.73 1.10 18.55
CA ASP A 78 5.11 2.26 19.35
C ASP A 78 5.04 3.54 18.51
N ILE A 79 5.45 3.48 17.23
CA ILE A 79 5.26 4.57 16.25
C ILE A 79 3.78 4.96 16.12
N LEU A 80 2.88 3.98 15.93
CA LEU A 80 1.44 4.28 15.79
C LEU A 80 0.90 5.04 17.01
N ARG A 81 1.30 4.63 18.22
CA ARG A 81 0.91 5.31 19.46
C ARG A 81 1.46 6.73 19.55
N GLU A 82 2.71 6.95 19.14
CA GLU A 82 3.32 8.29 19.10
C GLU A 82 2.57 9.22 18.13
N HIS A 83 2.08 8.66 17.02
CA HIS A 83 1.25 9.37 16.06
C HIS A 83 -0.24 9.49 16.47
N GLY A 84 -0.62 9.04 17.67
CA GLY A 84 -2.00 9.11 18.15
C GLY A 84 -2.96 8.14 17.46
N VAL A 85 -2.44 7.14 16.76
CA VAL A 85 -3.23 6.11 16.06
C VAL A 85 -3.42 4.92 16.98
N GLU A 86 -4.68 4.59 17.25
CA GLU A 86 -5.04 3.45 18.09
C GLU A 86 -4.79 2.12 17.37
N LEU A 87 -4.37 1.12 18.14
CA LEU A 87 -4.12 -0.21 17.61
C LEU A 87 -5.43 -0.98 17.51
N ARG A 88 -5.72 -1.47 16.31
CA ARG A 88 -6.86 -2.34 16.05
C ARG A 88 -6.50 -3.78 16.42
N LEU A 89 -6.72 -4.12 17.69
CA LEU A 89 -6.43 -5.44 18.27
C LEU A 89 -7.71 -6.29 18.38
N GLY A 90 -8.47 -6.37 17.30
CA GLY A 90 -9.75 -7.08 17.27
C GLY A 90 -10.87 -6.36 18.01
N LEU A 91 -12.00 -7.06 18.19
CA LEU A 91 -13.24 -6.50 18.70
C LEU A 91 -13.13 -6.07 20.16
N VAL A 92 -13.38 -4.79 20.43
CA VAL A 92 -13.41 -4.22 21.78
C VAL A 92 -14.82 -4.30 22.39
N ASP A 93 -15.85 -4.02 21.59
CA ASP A 93 -17.25 -3.98 22.02
C ASP A 93 -18.24 -4.29 20.88
N GLU A 94 -19.53 -4.15 21.15
CA GLU A 94 -20.60 -4.42 20.18
C GLU A 94 -20.63 -3.39 19.04
N ASP A 95 -20.21 -2.15 19.29
CA ASP A 95 -20.16 -1.11 18.27
C ASP A 95 -19.00 -1.40 17.29
N ASP A 96 -17.86 -1.83 17.81
CA ASP A 96 -16.71 -2.30 17.02
C ASP A 96 -17.09 -3.54 16.19
N ALA A 97 -17.84 -4.48 16.78
CA ALA A 97 -18.37 -5.63 16.06
C ALA A 97 -19.33 -5.23 14.92
N ALA A 98 -20.19 -4.23 15.14
CA ALA A 98 -21.10 -3.73 14.12
C ALA A 98 -20.34 -3.04 12.97
N TYR A 99 -19.30 -2.26 13.29
CA TYR A 99 -18.43 -1.64 12.31
C TYR A 99 -17.73 -2.68 11.41
N GLU A 100 -17.16 -3.73 12.00
CA GLU A 100 -16.49 -4.79 11.23
C GLU A 100 -17.48 -5.57 10.33
N VAL A 101 -18.73 -5.74 10.76
CA VAL A 101 -19.79 -6.35 9.93
C VAL A 101 -20.14 -5.45 8.74
N GLU A 102 -20.29 -4.15 8.97
CA GLU A 102 -20.56 -3.17 7.91
C GLU A 102 -19.41 -3.17 6.89
N ALA A 103 -18.17 -3.02 7.35
CA ALA A 103 -16.98 -3.05 6.50
C ALA A 103 -16.85 -4.36 5.69
N ALA A 104 -17.13 -5.50 6.31
CA ALA A 104 -17.11 -6.79 5.63
C ALA A 104 -18.23 -6.93 4.58
N SER A 105 -19.38 -6.29 4.80
CA SER A 105 -20.52 -6.34 3.87
C SER A 105 -20.31 -5.52 2.59
N GLU A 106 -19.41 -4.53 2.61
CA GLU A 106 -19.03 -3.74 1.43
C GLU A 106 -18.06 -4.47 0.49
N LEU A 107 -17.48 -5.59 0.94
CA LEU A 107 -16.56 -6.38 0.13
C LEU A 107 -17.35 -7.23 -0.89
N GLU A 108 -17.13 -6.97 -2.18
CA GLU A 108 -17.56 -7.87 -3.25
C GLU A 108 -16.57 -9.04 -3.36
N PHE A 109 -17.08 -10.25 -3.17
CA PHE A 109 -16.34 -11.48 -3.46
C PHE A 109 -16.77 -11.95 -4.86
N ASP A 110 -15.88 -11.90 -5.84
CA ASP A 110 -16.11 -12.54 -7.15
C ASP A 110 -16.14 -14.06 -6.95
N ASP A 111 -17.31 -14.68 -7.12
CA ASP A 111 -17.55 -16.14 -7.08
C ASP A 111 -16.94 -16.88 -8.32
N GLU A 112 -15.78 -16.46 -8.84
CA GLU A 112 -15.10 -17.12 -9.96
C GLU A 112 -13.98 -18.07 -9.50
N ASP A 113 -14.33 -19.15 -8.77
CA ASP A 113 -13.68 -20.47 -8.95
C ASP A 113 -14.45 -21.61 -8.26
N SER A 114 -15.66 -21.91 -8.71
CA SER A 114 -16.24 -23.25 -8.49
C SER A 114 -16.42 -23.97 -9.83
N GLY A 115 -15.29 -24.21 -10.52
CA GLY A 115 -15.22 -25.18 -11.60
C GLY A 115 -15.65 -26.56 -11.09
N ASN A 116 -16.90 -26.93 -11.37
CA ASN A 116 -17.46 -28.27 -11.16
C ASN A 116 -16.69 -29.32 -11.99
N GLU A 117 -15.62 -29.90 -11.44
CA GLU A 117 -15.03 -31.14 -11.95
C GLU A 117 -15.75 -32.37 -11.35
N GLY A 118 -17.03 -32.49 -11.68
CA GLY A 118 -17.77 -33.75 -11.52
C GLY A 118 -17.43 -34.73 -12.64
N SER A 119 -16.22 -35.28 -12.68
CA SER A 119 -15.92 -36.43 -13.54
C SER A 119 -16.29 -37.72 -12.82
N SER A 120 -17.56 -38.11 -12.94
CA SER A 120 -18.04 -39.42 -12.48
C SER A 120 -17.38 -40.52 -13.31
N ALA A 121 -16.52 -41.30 -12.68
CA ALA A 121 -15.97 -42.52 -13.25
C ALA A 121 -17.03 -43.63 -13.27
N LYS A 122 -17.50 -44.01 -14.46
CA LYS A 122 -17.77 -45.40 -14.87
C LYS A 122 -18.12 -45.51 -16.34
#